data_AF-A0A521TJD4-F1
#
_entry.id   AF-A0A521TJD4-F1
#
_cell.length_a   1.000
_cell.length_b   1.000
_cell.length_c   1.000
_cell.angle_alpha   90.00
_cell.angle_beta   90.00
_cell.angle_gamma   90.00
#
_symmetry.space_group_name_H-M   'P 1'
#
loop_
_entity.id
_entity.type
_entity.pdbx_description
1 polymer ?
#
loop_
_entity_poly.entity_id
_entity_poly.type
_entity_poly.pdbx_seq_one_letter_code
_entity_poly.pdbx_strand_id
1 'polypeptide(L)' 'MQNIKKILVPMDGSKNSMRGLDEAIYLARQCHAIITGL' A
#
# COMPACT_ATOMS: atom_id res chain seq x y z
N MET A 1 5.40 -8.82 14.86
CA MET A 1 4.91 -8.05 13.69
C MET A 1 3.78 -8.84 13.06
N GLN A 2 2.61 -8.22 12.83
CA GLN A 2 1.46 -8.92 12.22
C GLN A 2 1.81 -9.38 10.79
N ASN A 3 1.34 -10.56 10.38
CA ASN A 3 1.59 -11.11 9.04
C ASN A 3 0.66 -10.44 8.01
N ILE A 4 0.97 -9.20 7.62
CA ILE A 4 0.22 -8.46 6.62
C ILE A 4 0.47 -9.10 5.26
N LYS A 5 -0.55 -9.72 4.67
CA LYS A 5 -0.46 -10.37 3.35
C LYS A 5 -1.01 -9.51 2.21
N LYS A 6 -1.92 -8.58 2.52
CA LYS A 6 -2.60 -7.74 1.54
C LYS A 6 -2.77 -6.31 2.08
N ILE A 7 -2.54 -5.32 1.23
CA ILE A 7 -2.70 -3.89 1.52
C ILE A 7 -3.64 -3.31 0.46
N LEU A 8 -4.73 -2.68 0.88
CA LEU A 8 -5.64 -1.96 0.00
C LEU A 8 -5.31 -0.46 0.06
N VAL A 9 -5.06 0.14 -1.10
CA VAL A 9 -4.77 1.58 -1.21
C VAL A 9 -5.88 2.23 -2.04
N PRO A 10 -6.64 3.19 -1.49
CA PRO A 10 -7.56 4.00 -2.28
C PRO A 10 -6.77 4.97 -3.17
N MET A 11 -7.00 4.88 -4.48
CA MET A 11 -6.29 5.56 -5.56
C MET A 11 -7.26 6.49 -6.32
N ASP A 12 -7.53 7.65 -5.72
CA ASP A 12 -8.41 8.68 -6.31
C ASP A 12 -7.69 9.63 -7.30
N GLY A 13 -6.40 9.41 -7.58
CA GLY A 13 -5.58 10.26 -8.46
C GLY A 13 -5.09 11.57 -7.82
N SER A 14 -5.49 11.86 -6.58
CA SER A 14 -4.95 12.99 -5.84
C SER A 14 -3.49 12.76 -5.44
N LYS A 15 -2.78 13.85 -5.11
CA LYS A 15 -1.41 13.75 -4.56
C LYS A 15 -1.37 12.93 -3.26
N ASN A 16 -2.46 12.91 -2.50
CA ASN A 16 -2.53 12.20 -1.22
C ASN A 16 -2.65 10.70 -1.41
N SER A 17 -3.43 10.23 -2.40
CA SER A 17 -3.49 8.80 -2.70
C SER A 17 -2.16 8.26 -3.24
N MET A 18 -1.47 9.02 -4.08
CA MET A 18 -0.11 8.65 -4.54
C MET A 18 0.89 8.52 -3.39
N ARG A 19 0.85 9.45 -2.42
CA ARG A 19 1.69 9.35 -1.20
C ARG A 19 1.32 8.12 -0.35
N GLY A 20 0.04 7.79 -0.26
CA GLY A 20 -0.43 6.57 0.40
C GLY A 20 0.08 5.30 -0.27
N LEU A 21 0.17 5.31 -1.61
CA LEU A 21 0.76 4.21 -2.38
C LEU A 21 2.25 4.06 -2.10
N ASP A 22 3.02 5.15 -2.02
CA ASP A 22 4.45 5.09 -1.70
C ASP A 22 4.71 4.41 -0.34
N GLU A 23 3.92 4.75 0.67
CA GLU A 23 4.01 4.12 1.99
C GLU A 23 3.59 2.64 1.96
N ALA A 24 2.53 2.32 1.20
CA ALA A 24 2.10 0.94 1.02
C ALA A 24 3.19 0.10 0.34
N ILE A 25 3.93 0.65 -0.63
CA ILE A 25 5.08 0.00 -1.28
C ILE A 25 6.18 -0.28 -0.26
N TYR A 26 6.51 0.70 0.58
CA TYR A 26 7.50 0.51 1.65
C TYR A 26 7.12 -0.65 2.57
N LEU A 27 5.87 -0.67 3.06
CA LEU A 27 5.36 -1.73 3.94
C LEU A 27 5.27 -3.09 3.25
N ALA A 28 4.80 -3.14 2.00
CA ALA A 28 4.67 -4.38 1.25
C ALA A 28 6.02 -5.08 1.06
N ARG A 29 7.11 -4.31 0.87
CA ARG A 29 8.47 -4.86 0.78
C ARG A 29 8.93 -5.51 2.08
N GLN A 30 8.59 -4.93 3.24
CA GLN A 30 8.98 -5.49 4.54
C GLN A 30 8.17 -6.75 4.90
N CYS A 31 6.92 -6.80 4.45
CA CYS A 31 5.98 -7.87 4.80
C CYS A 31 5.81 -8.94 3.70
N HIS A 32 6.45 -8.77 2.54
CA HIS A 32 6.15 -9.54 1.32
C HIS A 32 4.65 -9.56 0.99
N ALA A 33 3.98 -8.41 1.13
CA ALA A 33 2.55 -8.25 0.94
C ALA A 33 2.20 -7.88 -0.52
N ILE A 34 0.96 -8.16 -0.92
CA ILE A 34 0.40 -7.72 -2.20
C ILE A 34 -0.37 -6.42 -2.01
N ILE A 35 -0.19 -5.46 -2.92
CA ILE A 35 -0.94 -4.21 -2.94
C ILE A 35 -2.06 -4.31 -3.97
N THR A 36 -3.26 -3.87 -3.60
CA THR A 36 -4.38 -3.62 -4.51
C THR A 36 -4.72 -2.14 -4.45
N GLY A 37 -4.68 -1.46 -5.60
CA GLY A 37 -5.19 -0.09 -5.74
C GLY A 37 -6.65 -0.09 -6.17
N LEU A 38 -7.48 0.79 -5.60
CA LEU A 38 -8.89 0.98 -5.96
C LEU A 38 -9.21 2.43 -6.27
#